data_AF-A0AA38ZV57-F1
#
_entry.id   AF-A0AA38ZV57-F1
#
_cell.length_a   1.000
_cell.length_b   1.000
_cell.length_c   1.000
_cell.angle_alpha   90.00
_cell.angle_beta   90.00
_cell.angle_gamma   90.00
#
_symmetry.space_group_name_H-M   'P 1'
#
loop_
_entity.id
_entity.type
_entity.pdbx_description
1 polymer ?
#
loop_
_entity_poly.entity_id
_entity_poly.type
_entity_poly.pdbx_seq_one_letter_code
_entity_poly.pdbx_strand_id
1 'polypeptide(L)'
;MRVLHQIHARLLTHAMPISSISFGLCKIIGFCALSTYGDIDYARKLFSQIQSPNIFSWNSMIRGCSQSQTPSKEPVILFRKMVRRGYPNPNTFTMAFVLKACSIVSALEEGQQVHASVLKSGFGSSPFVETALVNFYAKCEDIVRASKVFDEITDRNLVAWSTMISGYARIGLVNEALGLFRDMQKAGVVPDEVTMVSVISACAASGALDTGKWVHAYINKQLIETDLELSTALVNMYAKCGCIERAKEVFDAMPVKDTKAWSSMIVGLAIHGLAEDALEEFFRMEEAKVKPNHVTFIGVLSACAHSGLVSEGRRYWSSMLEFGIVPSMELYGCMVDLLCRASLVEDAYTLVETMPISPNPVIWRTLLVGCKKNKNLDKSEIVAQRLLELEPHNAENYILLSNLYASMSQWEKMSQVRKKMKDMGIKAVPGCSSIEVDGLVHEFVMGDWSHPEAMDIREILRDISKRVHAVGHQPGISDVLHNVVDEEKENALCEHSERLAIAYGLLKTKTPKAIRIVKNLRVCGDCHEVTKIISAEYRREIIVRDRVRFHKFVNGSCSCRDFW
;
A
#
# COMPACT_ATOMS: atom_id res chain seq x y z
N MET A 1 16.95 -0.06 36.43
CA MET A 1 16.32 1.05 37.19
C MET A 1 16.70 1.12 38.68
N ARG A 2 16.57 0.06 39.50
CA ARG A 2 16.89 0.12 40.95
C ARG A 2 18.28 0.67 41.30
N VAL A 3 19.32 0.22 40.60
CA VAL A 3 20.71 0.70 40.78
C VAL A 3 20.86 2.18 40.40
N LEU A 4 20.16 2.62 39.35
CA LEU A 4 20.16 4.01 38.90
C LEU A 4 19.53 4.96 39.93
N HIS A 5 18.44 4.54 40.58
CA HIS A 5 17.85 5.30 41.69
C HIS A 5 18.81 5.41 42.88
N GLN A 6 19.58 4.37 43.18
CA GLN A 6 20.60 4.41 44.24
C GLN A 6 21.75 5.35 43.90
N ILE A 7 22.21 5.36 42.64
CA ILE A 7 23.25 6.29 42.16
C ILE A 7 22.73 7.73 42.22
N HIS A 8 21.50 7.98 41.76
CA HIS A 8 20.89 9.30 41.85
C HIS A 8 20.76 9.78 43.30
N ALA A 9 20.27 8.94 44.21
CA ALA A 9 20.17 9.28 45.63
C ALA A 9 21.55 9.64 46.22
N ARG A 10 22.59 8.86 45.92
CA ARG A 10 23.97 9.14 46.38
C ARG A 10 24.54 10.45 45.83
N LEU A 11 24.21 10.81 44.58
CA LEU A 11 24.61 12.08 43.98
C LEU A 11 23.96 13.29 44.68
N LEU A 12 22.74 13.13 45.21
CA LEU A 12 22.04 14.19 45.95
C LEU A 12 22.48 14.29 47.42
N THR A 13 22.90 13.18 48.05
CA THR A 13 23.23 13.16 49.48
C THR A 13 24.70 13.46 49.79
N HIS A 14 25.61 13.36 48.83
CA HIS A 14 27.01 13.74 49.02
C HIS A 14 27.26 15.22 48.68
N ALA A 15 28.08 15.89 49.49
CA ALA A 15 28.50 17.28 49.28
C ALA A 15 29.46 17.43 48.09
N MET A 16 28.95 17.22 46.89
CA MET A 16 29.65 17.39 45.62
C MET A 16 29.45 18.81 45.08
N PRO A 17 30.40 19.36 44.30
CA PRO A 17 30.18 20.59 43.56
C PRO A 17 28.94 20.49 42.66
N ILE A 18 28.18 21.57 42.54
CA ILE A 18 26.95 21.64 41.71
C ILE A 18 27.22 21.22 40.26
N SER A 19 28.42 21.52 39.73
CA SER A 19 28.86 21.11 38.40
C SER A 19 28.96 19.59 38.25
N SER A 20 29.48 18.88 39.25
CA SER A 20 29.61 17.42 39.27
C SER A 20 28.26 16.74 39.41
N ILE A 21 27.35 17.30 40.23
CA ILE A 21 25.96 16.82 40.35
C ILE A 21 25.25 16.98 39.01
N SER A 22 25.34 18.17 38.39
CA SER A 22 24.74 18.43 37.07
C SER A 22 25.26 17.46 36.01
N PHE A 23 26.57 17.21 35.95
CA PHE A 23 27.17 16.23 35.04
C PHE A 23 26.64 14.80 35.27
N GLY A 24 26.59 14.35 36.52
CA GLY A 24 26.04 13.04 36.89
C GLY A 24 24.57 12.88 36.48
N LEU A 25 23.75 13.88 36.75
CA LEU A 25 22.34 13.92 36.33
C LEU A 25 22.19 13.87 34.81
N CYS A 26 23.04 14.59 34.06
CA CYS A 26 23.02 14.54 32.59
C CYS A 26 23.28 13.11 32.05
N LYS A 27 24.20 12.36 32.67
CA LYS A 27 24.49 10.97 32.28
C LYS A 27 23.34 10.01 32.63
N ILE A 28 22.71 10.21 33.80
CA ILE A 28 21.53 9.45 34.20
C ILE A 28 20.37 9.69 33.23
N ILE A 29 20.11 10.95 32.86
CA ILE A 29 19.10 11.30 31.85
C ILE A 29 19.42 10.62 30.52
N GLY A 30 20.67 10.67 30.07
CA GLY A 30 21.10 9.98 28.84
C GLY A 30 20.77 8.50 28.87
N PHE A 31 21.07 7.80 29.98
CA PHE A 31 20.70 6.39 30.11
C PHE A 31 19.18 6.18 30.12
N CYS A 32 18.45 6.94 30.94
CA CYS A 32 17.01 6.77 31.10
C CYS A 32 16.22 7.10 29.82
N ALA A 33 16.71 8.06 29.02
CA ALA A 33 16.05 8.49 27.79
C ALA A 33 16.42 7.63 26.56
N LEU A 34 17.64 7.07 26.50
CA LEU A 34 18.16 6.43 25.27
C LEU A 34 18.32 4.91 25.37
N SER A 35 18.27 4.33 26.56
CA SER A 35 18.40 2.88 26.77
C SER A 35 17.09 2.16 26.55
N THR A 36 17.14 0.93 26.02
CA THR A 36 15.98 0.03 25.92
C THR A 36 15.41 -0.36 27.28
N TYR A 37 16.20 -0.25 28.35
CA TYR A 37 15.80 -0.46 29.74
C TYR A 37 15.57 0.86 30.51
N GLY A 38 15.53 1.97 29.79
CA GLY A 38 15.34 3.31 30.32
C GLY A 38 13.90 3.58 30.74
N ASP A 39 13.72 4.68 31.48
CA ASP A 39 12.41 5.20 31.89
C ASP A 39 12.37 6.67 31.50
N ILE A 40 11.64 6.96 30.42
CA ILE A 40 11.55 8.32 29.87
C ILE A 40 10.80 9.26 30.83
N ASP A 41 9.84 8.76 31.61
CA ASP A 41 9.13 9.55 32.62
C ASP A 41 10.04 9.94 33.77
N TYR A 42 10.92 9.02 34.17
CA TYR A 42 11.97 9.33 35.13
C TYR A 42 12.96 10.35 34.56
N ALA A 43 13.37 10.21 33.29
CA ALA A 43 14.23 11.19 32.62
C ALA A 43 13.59 12.59 32.59
N ARG A 44 12.28 12.71 32.31
CA ARG A 44 11.53 13.98 32.36
C ARG A 44 11.58 14.62 33.74
N LYS A 45 11.36 13.84 34.80
CA LYS A 45 11.41 14.30 36.20
C LYS A 45 12.80 14.81 36.58
N LEU A 46 13.85 14.11 36.17
CA LEU A 46 15.23 14.55 36.42
C LEU A 46 15.58 15.81 35.63
N PHE A 47 15.15 15.87 34.37
CA PHE A 47 15.44 17.00 33.50
C PHE A 47 14.83 18.31 34.03
N SER A 48 13.64 18.26 34.64
CA SER A 48 13.01 19.45 35.24
C SER A 48 13.72 19.95 36.51
N GLN A 49 14.52 19.10 37.17
CA GLN A 49 15.28 19.44 38.38
C GLN A 49 16.64 20.08 38.07
N ILE A 50 17.13 19.98 36.83
CA ILE A 50 18.42 20.58 36.44
C ILE A 50 18.22 22.07 36.16
N GLN A 51 18.84 22.92 36.98
CA GLN A 51 18.75 24.38 36.85
C GLN A 51 19.32 24.89 35.53
N SER A 52 20.42 24.31 35.03
CA SER A 52 21.05 24.66 33.74
C SER A 52 21.43 23.40 32.93
N PRO A 53 20.48 22.82 32.17
CA PRO A 53 20.75 21.63 31.36
C PRO A 53 21.68 21.96 30.20
N ASN A 54 22.74 21.16 30.02
CA ASN A 54 23.64 21.28 28.89
C ASN A 54 23.05 20.70 27.58
N ILE A 55 23.74 20.92 26.46
CA ILE A 55 23.30 20.47 25.13
C ILE A 55 23.08 18.95 25.06
N PHE A 56 23.88 18.18 25.79
CA PHE A 56 23.76 16.72 25.85
C PHE A 56 22.44 16.29 26.47
N SER A 57 22.02 16.91 27.58
CA SER A 57 20.74 16.60 28.22
C SER A 57 19.54 16.98 27.36
N TRP A 58 19.58 18.15 26.71
CA TRP A 58 18.55 18.54 25.74
C TRP A 58 18.45 17.54 24.59
N ASN A 59 19.58 17.20 23.96
CA ASN A 59 19.61 16.25 22.85
C ASN A 59 19.18 14.85 23.28
N SER A 60 19.54 14.41 24.50
CA SER A 60 19.11 13.13 25.06
C SER A 60 17.60 13.08 25.27
N MET A 61 17.00 14.15 25.80
CA MET A 61 15.55 14.24 25.97
C MET A 61 14.82 14.30 24.63
N ILE A 62 15.25 15.16 23.69
CA ILE A 62 14.63 15.26 22.36
C ILE A 62 14.67 13.91 21.65
N ARG A 63 15.83 13.24 21.64
CA ARG A 63 15.99 11.92 21.01
C ARG A 63 15.18 10.84 21.72
N GLY A 64 15.24 10.77 23.05
CA GLY A 64 14.52 9.76 23.83
C GLY A 64 12.99 9.90 23.74
N CYS A 65 12.46 11.12 23.83
CA CYS A 65 11.05 11.39 23.60
C CYS A 65 10.60 11.09 22.16
N SER A 66 11.51 11.07 21.20
CA SER A 66 11.19 10.65 19.82
C SER A 66 11.13 9.13 19.66
N GLN A 67 11.68 8.38 20.62
CA GLN A 67 11.72 6.91 20.64
C GLN A 67 10.62 6.31 21.55
N SER A 68 9.75 7.14 22.15
CA SER A 68 8.65 6.65 22.97
C SER A 68 7.65 5.84 22.14
N GLN A 69 7.02 4.84 22.78
CA GLN A 69 6.01 3.99 22.13
C GLN A 69 4.84 4.79 21.53
N THR A 70 4.50 5.93 22.15
CA THR A 70 3.50 6.88 21.65
C THR A 70 4.20 8.07 20.98
N PRO A 71 4.06 8.23 19.66
CA PRO A 71 4.52 9.43 18.95
C PRO A 71 3.88 10.69 19.53
N SER A 72 4.68 11.71 19.81
CA SER A 72 4.16 12.99 20.32
C SER A 72 4.96 14.19 19.79
N LYS A 73 4.36 15.38 19.87
CA LYS A 73 5.05 16.66 19.55
C LYS A 73 6.00 17.13 20.66
N GLU A 74 6.19 16.35 21.73
CA GLU A 74 7.07 16.72 22.86
C GLU A 74 8.49 17.10 22.43
N PRO A 75 9.19 16.38 21.53
CA PRO A 75 10.53 16.76 21.09
C PRO A 75 10.59 18.16 20.46
N VAL A 76 9.55 18.53 19.70
CA VAL A 76 9.41 19.85 19.07
C VAL A 76 9.17 20.93 20.13
N ILE A 77 8.39 20.63 21.17
CA ILE A 77 8.15 21.54 22.31
C ILE A 77 9.45 21.75 23.09
N LEU A 78 10.21 20.69 23.36
CA LEU A 78 11.51 20.77 24.03
C LEU A 78 12.51 21.62 23.24
N PHE A 79 12.57 21.44 21.92
CA PHE A 79 13.38 22.28 21.05
C PHE A 79 12.99 23.77 21.12
N ARG A 80 11.69 24.08 21.04
CA ARG A 80 11.20 25.46 21.20
C ARG A 80 11.58 26.05 22.55
N LYS A 81 11.50 25.26 23.63
CA LYS A 81 11.89 25.68 24.99
C LYS A 81 13.40 25.97 25.07
N MET A 82 14.22 25.12 24.45
CA MET A 82 15.68 25.32 24.37
C MET A 82 16.03 26.60 23.61
N VAL A 83 15.42 26.83 22.44
CA VAL A 83 15.66 28.03 21.62
C VAL A 83 15.22 29.31 22.36
N ARG A 84 14.04 29.30 23.00
CA ARG A 84 13.56 30.45 23.80
C ARG A 84 14.45 30.77 24.99
N ARG A 85 15.14 29.78 25.55
CA ARG A 85 16.07 29.97 26.68
C ARG A 85 17.37 30.67 26.25
N GLY A 86 17.72 30.66 24.97
CA GLY A 86 18.92 31.31 24.41
C GLY A 86 20.24 30.59 24.72
N TYR A 87 20.28 29.68 25.69
CA TYR A 87 21.45 28.83 25.97
C TYR A 87 21.04 27.49 26.61
N PRO A 88 21.64 26.34 26.21
CA PRO A 88 22.65 26.19 25.15
C PRO A 88 22.08 26.34 23.73
N ASN A 89 22.93 26.70 22.77
CA ASN A 89 22.54 26.85 21.37
C ASN A 89 22.33 25.47 20.69
N PRO A 90 21.35 25.34 19.78
CA PRO A 90 21.19 24.14 18.96
C PRO A 90 22.43 23.84 18.13
N ASN A 91 22.75 22.56 17.98
CA ASN A 91 23.79 22.08 17.07
C ASN A 91 23.20 21.16 15.99
N THR A 92 24.06 20.64 15.11
CA THR A 92 23.68 19.73 14.02
C THR A 92 22.89 18.52 14.52
N PHE A 93 23.28 17.91 15.65
CA PHE A 93 22.54 16.80 16.26
C PHE A 93 21.16 17.23 16.76
N THR A 94 21.04 18.39 17.38
CA THR A 94 19.73 18.93 17.81
C THR A 94 18.79 19.04 16.62
N MET A 95 19.25 19.65 15.52
CA MET A 95 18.44 19.80 14.31
C MET A 95 18.02 18.44 13.74
N ALA A 96 18.96 17.50 13.60
CA ALA A 96 18.68 16.16 13.09
C ALA A 96 17.65 15.39 13.94
N PHE A 97 17.74 15.47 15.27
CA PHE A 97 16.78 14.79 16.16
C PHE A 97 15.39 15.41 16.10
N VAL A 98 15.28 16.73 16.01
CA VAL A 98 13.98 17.41 15.91
C VAL A 98 13.34 17.13 14.55
N LEU A 99 14.11 17.16 13.45
CA LEU A 99 13.61 16.77 12.13
C LEU A 99 13.13 15.31 12.11
N LYS A 100 13.88 14.40 12.75
CA LYS A 100 13.43 13.01 12.92
C LYS A 100 12.12 12.94 13.69
N ALA A 101 11.96 13.70 14.78
CA ALA A 101 10.71 13.76 15.51
C ALA A 101 9.56 14.24 14.63
N CYS A 102 9.74 15.33 13.87
CA CYS A 102 8.74 15.83 12.93
C CYS A 102 8.35 14.77 11.90
N SER A 103 9.30 13.97 11.43
CA SER A 103 9.05 12.86 10.48
C SER A 103 8.19 11.74 11.06
N ILE A 104 8.23 11.52 12.38
CA ILE A 104 7.49 10.45 13.07
C ILE A 104 6.03 10.87 13.30
N VAL A 105 5.78 12.15 13.58
CA VAL A 105 4.44 12.69 13.83
C VAL A 105 3.85 13.44 12.62
N SER A 106 4.48 13.33 11.46
CA SER A 106 4.11 14.01 10.21
C SER A 106 3.89 15.53 10.37
N ALA A 107 4.71 16.20 11.18
CA ALA A 107 4.61 17.63 11.48
C ALA A 107 5.33 18.49 10.40
N LEU A 108 4.69 18.61 9.24
CA LEU A 108 5.27 19.28 8.06
C LEU A 108 5.59 20.77 8.32
N GLU A 109 4.68 21.52 8.91
CA GLU A 109 4.87 22.96 9.18
C GLU A 109 6.03 23.21 10.15
N GLU A 110 6.05 22.49 11.28
CA GLU A 110 7.11 22.65 12.27
C GLU A 110 8.47 22.21 11.73
N GLY A 111 8.53 21.12 10.95
CA GLY A 111 9.77 20.69 10.32
C GLY A 111 10.29 21.68 9.27
N GLN A 112 9.41 22.36 8.52
CA GLN A 112 9.81 23.46 7.62
C GLN A 112 10.41 24.65 8.38
N GLN A 113 9.89 24.99 9.57
CA GLN A 113 10.48 26.02 10.44
C GLN A 113 11.87 25.61 10.92
N VAL A 114 12.06 24.32 11.27
CA VAL A 114 13.36 23.78 11.67
C VAL A 114 14.34 23.81 10.49
N HIS A 115 13.90 23.46 9.28
CA HIS A 115 14.72 23.56 8.07
C HIS A 115 15.16 25.02 7.79
N ALA A 116 14.25 25.99 7.92
CA ALA A 116 14.63 27.41 7.81
C ALA A 116 15.69 27.82 8.86
N SER A 117 15.61 27.26 10.08
CA SER A 117 16.62 27.49 11.14
C SER A 117 17.97 26.84 10.81
N VAL A 118 17.97 25.65 10.21
CA VAL A 118 19.18 24.96 9.71
C VAL A 118 19.93 25.83 8.71
N LEU A 119 19.22 26.39 7.72
CA LEU A 119 19.82 27.25 6.70
C LEU A 119 20.40 28.53 7.32
N LYS A 120 19.65 29.19 8.21
CA LYS A 120 20.12 30.41 8.91
C LYS A 120 21.34 30.16 9.80
N SER A 121 21.44 28.96 10.38
CA SER A 121 22.53 28.59 11.29
C SER A 121 23.77 28.05 10.56
N GLY A 122 23.74 27.92 9.23
CA GLY A 122 24.83 27.35 8.44
C GLY A 122 25.01 25.83 8.63
N PHE A 123 24.00 25.12 9.13
CA PHE A 123 24.06 23.67 9.35
C PHE A 123 23.62 22.84 8.12
N GLY A 124 23.31 23.51 7.01
CA GLY A 124 22.79 22.89 5.79
C GLY A 124 23.70 21.82 5.20
N SER A 125 25.02 22.03 5.20
CA SER A 125 26.01 21.09 4.63
C SER A 125 26.43 19.97 5.60
N SER A 126 25.70 19.77 6.70
CA SER A 126 26.02 18.70 7.64
C SER A 126 25.37 17.39 7.17
N PRO A 127 26.12 16.29 6.93
CA PRO A 127 25.56 15.04 6.41
C PRO A 127 24.43 14.48 7.29
N PHE A 128 24.53 14.69 8.61
CA PHE A 128 23.50 14.30 9.57
C PHE A 128 22.18 15.07 9.38
N VAL A 129 22.28 16.36 9.07
CA VAL A 129 21.12 17.24 8.88
C VAL A 129 20.52 17.03 7.50
N GLU A 130 21.34 16.91 6.45
CA GLU A 130 20.89 16.62 5.10
C GLU A 130 20.09 15.30 5.04
N THR A 131 20.64 14.22 5.61
CA THR A 131 19.95 12.92 5.68
C THR A 131 18.65 13.02 6.50
N ALA A 132 18.64 13.80 7.59
CA ALA A 132 17.45 14.00 8.42
C ALA A 132 16.36 14.81 7.70
N LEU A 133 16.74 15.80 6.88
CA LEU A 133 15.82 16.58 6.05
C LEU A 133 15.17 15.72 4.97
N VAL A 134 15.96 14.87 4.28
CA VAL A 134 15.43 13.91 3.31
C VAL A 134 14.41 12.99 3.97
N ASN A 135 14.75 12.38 5.11
CA ASN A 135 13.81 11.50 5.85
C ASN A 135 12.58 12.25 6.37
N PHE A 136 12.73 13.52 6.77
CA PHE A 136 11.61 14.34 7.17
C PHE A 136 10.62 14.58 6.02
N TYR A 137 11.08 15.14 4.90
CA TYR A 137 10.21 15.44 3.77
C TYR A 137 9.62 14.17 3.15
N ALA A 138 10.42 13.11 3.00
CA ALA A 138 9.95 11.84 2.44
C ALA A 138 8.85 11.22 3.31
N LYS A 139 8.95 11.26 4.65
CA LYS A 139 7.91 10.73 5.55
C LYS A 139 6.67 11.63 5.65
N CYS A 140 6.85 12.94 5.50
CA CYS A 140 5.73 13.89 5.39
C CYS A 140 5.08 13.93 3.99
N GLU A 141 5.40 12.98 3.10
CA GLU A 141 4.82 12.84 1.75
C GLU A 141 5.10 14.03 0.81
N ASP A 142 6.06 14.87 1.16
CA ASP A 142 6.55 15.97 0.33
C ASP A 142 7.78 15.52 -0.46
N ILE A 143 7.55 14.57 -1.38
CA ILE A 143 8.64 13.93 -2.14
C ILE A 143 9.41 14.93 -3.01
N VAL A 144 8.76 16.01 -3.46
CA VAL A 144 9.38 17.03 -4.30
C VAL A 144 10.48 17.76 -3.54
N ARG A 145 10.20 18.17 -2.28
CA ARG A 145 11.25 18.78 -1.44
C ARG A 145 12.28 17.74 -0.99
N ALA A 146 11.87 16.50 -0.73
CA ALA A 146 12.80 15.42 -0.40
C ALA A 146 13.82 15.19 -1.51
N SER A 147 13.37 15.12 -2.78
CA SER A 147 14.22 14.97 -3.96
C SER A 147 15.20 16.12 -4.09
N LYS A 148 14.74 17.38 -3.95
CA LYS A 148 15.63 18.54 -4.04
C LYS A 148 16.76 18.49 -3.01
N VAL A 149 16.42 18.22 -1.75
CA VAL A 149 17.43 18.09 -0.69
C VAL A 149 18.37 16.92 -1.00
N PHE A 150 17.84 15.80 -1.48
CA PHE A 150 18.64 14.64 -1.86
C PHE A 150 19.60 14.93 -3.03
N ASP A 151 19.17 15.72 -4.01
CA ASP A 151 19.97 16.11 -5.18
C ASP A 151 21.14 17.03 -4.79
N GLU A 152 20.98 17.83 -3.73
CA GLU A 152 22.01 18.71 -3.17
C GLU A 152 23.10 17.96 -2.36
N ILE A 153 22.85 16.72 -1.92
CA ILE A 153 23.83 15.93 -1.15
C ILE A 153 24.98 15.48 -2.06
N THR A 154 26.20 15.89 -1.73
CA THR A 154 27.40 15.56 -2.53
C THR A 154 27.81 14.10 -2.36
N ASP A 155 27.82 13.57 -1.13
CA ASP A 155 28.15 12.18 -0.82
C ASP A 155 26.98 11.52 -0.08
N ARG A 156 26.18 10.76 -0.84
CA ARG A 156 24.95 10.16 -0.35
C ARG A 156 25.25 8.84 0.35
N ASN A 157 25.07 8.83 1.67
CA ASN A 157 25.16 7.60 2.46
C ASN A 157 23.96 6.66 2.21
N LEU A 158 24.09 5.41 2.66
CA LEU A 158 23.05 4.38 2.59
C LEU A 158 21.68 4.85 3.09
N VAL A 159 21.64 5.62 4.19
CA VAL A 159 20.39 6.09 4.80
C VAL A 159 19.67 7.09 3.90
N ALA A 160 20.40 7.98 3.22
CA ALA A 160 19.81 8.93 2.27
C ALA A 160 19.19 8.20 1.06
N TRP A 161 19.93 7.24 0.48
CA TRP A 161 19.45 6.41 -0.62
C TRP A 161 18.22 5.60 -0.23
N SER A 162 18.30 4.85 0.88
CA SER A 162 17.21 3.98 1.34
C SER A 162 15.95 4.78 1.62
N THR A 163 16.09 5.94 2.28
CA THR A 163 14.98 6.85 2.56
C THR A 163 14.27 7.33 1.31
N MET A 164 15.02 7.75 0.28
CA MET A 164 14.41 8.21 -0.97
C MET A 164 13.75 7.08 -1.75
N ILE A 165 14.39 5.92 -1.82
CA ILE A 165 13.83 4.73 -2.48
C ILE A 165 12.51 4.32 -1.79
N SER A 166 12.51 4.22 -0.45
CA SER A 166 11.28 3.95 0.31
C SER A 166 10.23 5.05 0.12
N GLY A 167 10.66 6.32 0.03
CA GLY A 167 9.79 7.47 -0.21
C GLY A 167 9.03 7.34 -1.52
N TYR A 168 9.74 7.12 -2.63
CA TYR A 168 9.13 6.90 -3.95
C TYR A 168 8.26 5.65 -4.00
N ALA A 169 8.74 4.53 -3.45
CA ALA A 169 7.99 3.28 -3.38
C ALA A 169 6.64 3.46 -2.66
N ARG A 170 6.62 4.22 -1.56
CA ARG A 170 5.42 4.45 -0.74
C ARG A 170 4.34 5.26 -1.44
N ILE A 171 4.73 6.22 -2.29
CA ILE A 171 3.78 7.06 -3.04
C ILE A 171 3.43 6.49 -4.42
N GLY A 172 3.91 5.29 -4.75
CA GLY A 172 3.61 4.60 -6.01
C GLY A 172 4.45 5.02 -7.21
N LEU A 173 5.49 5.85 -7.02
CA LEU A 173 6.45 6.23 -8.06
C LEU A 173 7.51 5.14 -8.24
N VAL A 174 7.09 4.01 -8.81
CA VAL A 174 7.89 2.79 -8.84
C VAL A 174 9.10 2.91 -9.77
N ASN A 175 8.95 3.55 -10.94
CA ASN A 175 10.06 3.71 -11.87
C ASN A 175 11.17 4.59 -11.27
N GLU A 176 10.82 5.62 -10.53
CA GLU A 176 11.73 6.50 -9.81
C GLU A 176 12.45 5.76 -8.67
N ALA A 177 11.72 4.93 -7.91
CA ALA A 177 12.31 4.09 -6.86
C ALA A 177 13.34 3.10 -7.44
N LEU A 178 12.99 2.42 -8.54
CA LEU A 178 13.88 1.49 -9.23
C LEU A 178 15.05 2.20 -9.92
N GLY A 179 14.83 3.40 -10.46
CA GLY A 179 15.86 4.26 -11.02
C GLY A 179 16.91 4.65 -9.97
N LEU A 180 16.46 5.14 -8.81
CA LEU A 180 17.35 5.45 -7.69
C LEU A 180 18.09 4.23 -7.17
N PHE A 181 17.45 3.05 -7.15
CA PHE A 181 18.14 1.82 -6.78
C PHE A 181 19.29 1.50 -7.75
N ARG A 182 19.08 1.66 -9.06
CA ARG A 182 20.14 1.50 -10.06
C ARG A 182 21.26 2.53 -9.88
N ASP A 183 20.93 3.76 -9.55
CA ASP A 183 21.92 4.82 -9.34
C ASP A 183 22.73 4.63 -8.05
N MET A 184 22.08 4.14 -6.98
CA MET A 184 22.73 3.71 -5.75
C MET A 184 23.81 2.65 -6.02
N GLN A 185 23.48 1.67 -6.87
CA GLN A 185 24.42 0.61 -7.27
C GLN A 185 25.58 1.16 -8.10
N LYS A 186 25.32 2.06 -9.06
CA LYS A 186 26.38 2.72 -9.85
C LYS A 186 27.31 3.56 -8.97
N ALA A 187 26.78 4.15 -7.90
CA ALA A 187 27.55 4.88 -6.90
C ALA A 187 28.36 3.96 -5.97
N GLY A 188 28.28 2.63 -6.12
CA GLY A 188 29.01 1.67 -5.30
C GLY A 188 28.46 1.49 -3.89
N VAL A 189 27.24 1.97 -3.61
CA VAL A 189 26.60 1.83 -2.29
C VAL A 189 25.82 0.52 -2.26
N VAL A 190 26.21 -0.39 -1.36
CA VAL A 190 25.52 -1.67 -1.18
C VAL A 190 24.25 -1.47 -0.35
N PRO A 191 23.07 -1.91 -0.84
CA PRO A 191 21.82 -1.82 -0.11
C PRO A 191 21.76 -2.80 1.07
N ASP A 192 21.10 -2.38 2.15
CA ASP A 192 20.77 -3.22 3.30
C ASP A 192 19.39 -3.88 3.14
N GLU A 193 19.03 -4.74 4.09
CA GLU A 193 17.77 -5.50 4.10
C GLU A 193 16.55 -4.57 4.01
N VAL A 194 16.60 -3.43 4.71
CA VAL A 194 15.53 -2.41 4.72
C VAL A 194 15.33 -1.79 3.34
N THR A 195 16.44 -1.47 2.66
CA THR A 195 16.41 -0.97 1.29
C THR A 195 15.82 -2.02 0.35
N MET A 196 16.23 -3.29 0.50
CA MET A 196 15.74 -4.38 -0.35
C MET A 196 14.25 -4.65 -0.15
N VAL A 197 13.73 -4.62 1.08
CA VAL A 197 12.28 -4.70 1.36
C VAL A 197 11.51 -3.60 0.63
N SER A 198 12.06 -2.38 0.58
CA SER A 198 11.42 -1.24 -0.09
C SER A 198 11.36 -1.42 -1.61
N VAL A 199 12.47 -1.87 -2.22
CA VAL A 199 12.55 -2.17 -3.65
C VAL A 199 11.61 -3.32 -4.03
N ILE A 200 11.59 -4.39 -3.24
CA ILE A 200 10.72 -5.56 -3.45
C ILE A 200 9.25 -5.17 -3.33
N SER A 201 8.91 -4.32 -2.36
CA SER A 201 7.55 -3.81 -2.18
C SER A 201 7.08 -2.96 -3.36
N ALA A 202 7.97 -2.15 -3.95
CA ALA A 202 7.69 -1.40 -5.18
C ALA A 202 7.42 -2.33 -6.37
N CYS A 203 8.20 -3.42 -6.50
CA CYS A 203 7.95 -4.45 -7.52
C CYS A 203 6.59 -5.13 -7.30
N ALA A 204 6.25 -5.48 -6.06
CA ALA A 204 4.96 -6.07 -5.69
C ALA A 204 3.77 -5.14 -6.00
N ALA A 205 3.93 -3.83 -5.78
CA ALA A 205 2.90 -2.83 -6.03
C ALA A 205 2.66 -2.64 -7.54
N SER A 206 3.71 -2.63 -8.35
CA SER A 206 3.63 -2.48 -9.82
C SER A 206 3.36 -3.79 -10.57
N GLY A 207 3.53 -4.94 -9.93
CA GLY A 207 3.51 -6.24 -10.62
C GLY A 207 4.73 -6.49 -11.50
N ALA A 208 5.86 -5.82 -11.23
CA ALA A 208 7.11 -5.93 -11.97
C ALA A 208 7.87 -7.23 -11.62
N LEU A 209 7.42 -8.35 -12.18
CA LEU A 209 7.96 -9.68 -11.91
C LEU A 209 9.41 -9.85 -12.38
N ASP A 210 9.76 -9.36 -13.56
CA ASP A 210 11.10 -9.55 -14.14
C ASP A 210 12.13 -8.78 -13.32
N THR A 211 11.82 -7.53 -12.95
CA THR A 211 12.61 -6.75 -11.99
C THR A 211 12.65 -7.42 -10.62
N GLY A 212 11.52 -7.89 -10.08
CA GLY A 212 11.47 -8.59 -8.79
C GLY A 212 12.35 -9.85 -8.75
N LYS A 213 12.39 -10.63 -9.84
CA LYS A 213 13.29 -11.79 -9.99
C LYS A 213 14.75 -11.37 -10.02
N TRP A 214 15.08 -10.31 -10.76
CA TRP A 214 16.43 -9.78 -10.81
C TRP A 214 16.89 -9.26 -9.43
N VAL A 215 16.02 -8.55 -8.71
CA VAL A 215 16.27 -8.08 -7.34
C VAL A 215 16.51 -9.26 -6.40
N HIS A 216 15.69 -10.32 -6.48
CA HIS A 216 15.90 -11.53 -5.68
C HIS A 216 17.25 -12.22 -5.99
N ALA A 217 17.62 -12.32 -7.29
CA ALA A 217 18.92 -12.85 -7.67
C ALA A 217 20.08 -11.96 -7.19
N TYR A 218 19.89 -10.65 -7.18
CA TYR A 218 20.87 -9.68 -6.66
C TYR A 218 21.10 -9.86 -5.14
N ILE A 219 20.03 -10.05 -4.34
CA ILE A 219 20.13 -10.34 -2.89
C ILE A 219 21.06 -11.53 -2.66
N ASN A 220 20.79 -12.63 -3.37
CA ASN A 220 21.59 -13.85 -3.26
C ASN A 220 23.04 -13.65 -3.71
N LYS A 221 23.26 -12.92 -4.81
CA LYS A 221 24.61 -12.67 -5.35
C LYS A 221 25.45 -11.79 -4.42
N GLN A 222 24.84 -10.79 -3.79
CA GLN A 222 25.53 -9.89 -2.86
C GLN A 222 25.62 -10.45 -1.44
N LEU A 223 25.08 -11.65 -1.19
CA LEU A 223 25.04 -12.28 0.12
C LEU A 223 24.37 -11.38 1.18
N ILE A 224 23.33 -10.64 0.77
CA ILE A 224 22.53 -9.83 1.71
C ILE A 224 21.75 -10.79 2.60
N GLU A 225 21.84 -10.59 3.91
CA GLU A 225 21.18 -11.46 4.88
C GLU A 225 19.67 -11.45 4.63
N THR A 226 19.09 -12.64 4.39
CA THR A 226 17.66 -12.76 4.17
C THR A 226 16.99 -13.12 5.48
N ASP A 227 16.69 -12.08 6.26
CA ASP A 227 15.93 -12.23 7.50
C ASP A 227 14.45 -12.60 7.22
N LEU A 228 13.69 -12.75 8.31
CA LEU A 228 12.28 -13.10 8.25
C LEU A 228 11.44 -12.05 7.52
N GLU A 229 11.77 -10.76 7.66
CA GLU A 229 11.01 -9.67 7.05
C GLU A 229 11.28 -9.62 5.54
N LEU A 230 12.54 -9.75 5.11
CA LEU A 230 12.92 -9.80 3.70
C LEU A 230 12.37 -11.04 3.00
N SER A 231 12.42 -12.21 3.66
CA SER A 231 11.79 -13.44 3.15
C SER A 231 10.29 -13.28 2.95
N THR A 232 9.60 -12.70 3.94
CA THR A 232 8.15 -12.44 3.85
C THR A 232 7.82 -11.44 2.74
N ALA A 233 8.65 -10.40 2.57
CA ALA A 233 8.51 -9.44 1.47
C ALA A 233 8.67 -10.10 0.10
N LEU A 234 9.62 -11.05 -0.06
CA LEU A 234 9.79 -11.83 -1.28
C LEU A 234 8.57 -12.70 -1.59
N VAL A 235 8.01 -13.40 -0.60
CA VAL A 235 6.77 -14.18 -0.75
C VAL A 235 5.63 -13.28 -1.25
N ASN A 236 5.40 -12.16 -0.57
CA ASN A 236 4.37 -11.19 -0.96
C ASN A 236 4.62 -10.62 -2.37
N MET A 237 5.87 -10.35 -2.75
CA MET A 237 6.19 -9.86 -4.09
C MET A 237 5.89 -10.87 -5.18
N TYR A 238 6.35 -12.13 -5.04
CA TYR A 238 6.06 -13.15 -6.05
C TYR A 238 4.55 -13.41 -6.18
N ALA A 239 3.83 -13.47 -5.06
CA ALA A 239 2.38 -13.61 -5.05
C ALA A 239 1.69 -12.44 -5.79
N LYS A 240 2.06 -11.20 -5.44
CA LYS A 240 1.49 -9.98 -6.05
C LYS A 240 1.95 -9.67 -7.47
N CYS A 241 2.99 -10.33 -7.96
CA CYS A 241 3.45 -10.26 -9.36
C CYS A 241 2.91 -11.42 -10.22
N GLY A 242 2.01 -12.24 -9.69
CA GLY A 242 1.33 -13.28 -10.46
C GLY A 242 2.15 -14.56 -10.63
N CYS A 243 3.11 -14.85 -9.74
CA CYS A 243 3.93 -16.07 -9.76
C CYS A 243 3.85 -16.77 -8.40
N ILE A 244 2.69 -17.36 -8.12
CA ILE A 244 2.37 -17.95 -6.81
C ILE A 244 3.24 -19.17 -6.49
N GLU A 245 3.72 -19.87 -7.51
CA GLU A 245 4.59 -21.04 -7.38
C GLU A 245 5.93 -20.63 -6.76
N ARG A 246 6.53 -19.55 -7.26
CA ARG A 246 7.76 -18.98 -6.69
C ARG A 246 7.56 -18.43 -5.28
N ALA A 247 6.37 -17.88 -5.00
CA ALA A 247 6.03 -17.43 -3.66
C ALA A 247 6.02 -18.60 -2.67
N LYS A 248 5.41 -19.73 -3.08
CA LYS A 248 5.39 -20.97 -2.29
C LYS A 248 6.78 -21.58 -2.14
N GLU A 249 7.61 -21.61 -3.18
CA GLU A 249 9.01 -22.06 -3.10
C GLU A 249 9.80 -21.27 -2.04
N VAL A 250 9.72 -19.93 -2.07
CA VAL A 250 10.38 -19.07 -1.08
C VAL A 250 9.83 -19.32 0.31
N PHE A 251 8.50 -19.39 0.44
CA PHE A 251 7.82 -19.64 1.71
C PHE A 251 8.25 -20.97 2.33
N ASP A 252 8.16 -22.07 1.59
CA ASP A 252 8.53 -23.40 2.08
C ASP A 252 10.00 -23.46 2.50
N ALA A 253 10.90 -22.76 1.80
CA ALA A 253 12.32 -22.67 2.13
C ALA A 253 12.63 -21.87 3.42
N MET A 254 11.68 -21.08 3.95
CA MET A 254 11.90 -20.31 5.19
C MET A 254 12.07 -21.25 6.40
N PRO A 255 13.17 -21.14 7.17
CA PRO A 255 13.44 -22.02 8.31
C PRO A 255 12.48 -21.78 9.48
N VAL A 256 12.07 -20.53 9.68
CA VAL A 256 11.08 -20.10 10.68
C VAL A 256 10.06 -19.24 9.97
N LYS A 257 8.78 -19.44 10.29
CA LYS A 257 7.65 -18.70 9.73
C LYS A 257 6.86 -18.11 10.87
N ASP A 258 6.80 -16.79 10.96
CA ASP A 258 5.93 -16.10 11.90
C ASP A 258 4.54 -15.91 11.32
N THR A 259 3.63 -15.33 12.12
CA THR A 259 2.27 -15.01 11.70
C THR A 259 2.26 -14.22 10.39
N LYS A 260 3.16 -13.24 10.18
CA LYS A 260 3.20 -12.42 8.95
C LYS A 260 3.51 -13.26 7.71
N ALA A 261 4.49 -14.17 7.80
CA ALA A 261 4.84 -15.06 6.69
C ALA A 261 3.65 -15.95 6.30
N TRP A 262 3.00 -16.59 7.28
CA TRP A 262 1.80 -17.41 7.05
C TRP A 262 0.66 -16.59 6.44
N SER A 263 0.33 -15.43 7.02
CA SER A 263 -0.73 -14.56 6.49
C SER A 263 -0.42 -14.11 5.06
N SER A 264 0.84 -13.82 4.74
CA SER A 264 1.25 -13.38 3.39
C SER A 264 1.04 -14.48 2.34
N MET A 265 1.37 -15.73 2.67
CA MET A 265 1.14 -16.87 1.78
C MET A 265 -0.36 -17.14 1.59
N ILE A 266 -1.15 -17.16 2.67
CA ILE A 266 -2.60 -17.40 2.64
C ILE A 266 -3.33 -16.32 1.83
N VAL A 267 -3.00 -15.03 2.07
CA VAL A 267 -3.54 -13.92 1.28
C VAL A 267 -3.11 -14.03 -0.19
N GLY A 268 -1.86 -14.42 -0.44
CA GLY A 268 -1.35 -14.70 -1.78
C GLY A 268 -2.19 -15.75 -2.51
N LEU A 269 -2.49 -16.88 -1.87
CA LEU A 269 -3.32 -17.93 -2.48
C LEU A 269 -4.77 -17.46 -2.70
N ALA A 270 -5.32 -16.71 -1.74
CA ALA A 270 -6.66 -16.13 -1.84
C ALA A 270 -6.83 -15.20 -3.05
N ILE A 271 -5.88 -14.29 -3.30
CA ILE A 271 -5.94 -13.38 -4.46
C ILE A 271 -5.71 -14.11 -5.78
N HIS A 272 -5.15 -15.32 -5.78
CA HIS A 272 -5.03 -16.18 -6.96
C HIS A 272 -6.26 -17.09 -7.18
N GLY A 273 -7.24 -17.06 -6.26
CA GLY A 273 -8.42 -17.92 -6.31
C GLY A 273 -8.15 -19.37 -5.93
N LEU A 274 -7.00 -19.66 -5.32
CA LEU A 274 -6.58 -20.99 -4.89
C LEU A 274 -7.06 -21.24 -3.46
N ALA A 275 -8.37 -21.35 -3.27
CA ALA A 275 -8.95 -21.41 -1.93
C ALA A 275 -8.58 -22.67 -1.16
N GLU A 276 -8.56 -23.83 -1.82
CA GLU A 276 -8.16 -25.10 -1.18
C GLU A 276 -6.74 -25.01 -0.62
N ASP A 277 -5.78 -24.56 -1.43
CA ASP A 277 -4.40 -24.32 -0.99
C ASP A 277 -4.33 -23.31 0.16
N ALA A 278 -5.12 -22.22 0.11
CA ALA A 278 -5.14 -21.21 1.17
C ALA A 278 -5.63 -21.77 2.52
N LEU A 279 -6.64 -22.64 2.47
CA LEU A 279 -7.18 -23.31 3.66
C LEU A 279 -6.22 -24.39 4.17
N GLU A 280 -5.50 -25.09 3.29
CA GLU A 280 -4.44 -26.02 3.66
C GLU A 280 -3.29 -25.31 4.38
N GLU A 281 -2.83 -24.15 3.88
CA GLU A 281 -1.79 -23.37 4.56
C GLU A 281 -2.27 -22.82 5.91
N PHE A 282 -3.55 -22.48 6.06
CA PHE A 282 -4.11 -22.13 7.36
C PHE A 282 -4.07 -23.31 8.33
N PHE A 283 -4.43 -24.51 7.87
CA PHE A 283 -4.34 -25.72 8.69
C PHE A 283 -2.89 -26.01 9.12
N ARG A 284 -1.93 -25.91 8.19
CA ARG A 284 -0.49 -26.05 8.49
C ARG A 284 0.00 -25.01 9.51
N MET A 285 -0.53 -23.78 9.46
CA MET A 285 -0.23 -22.73 10.45
C MET A 285 -0.69 -23.13 11.86
N GLU A 286 -1.90 -23.71 11.98
CA GLU A 286 -2.45 -24.19 13.25
C GLU A 286 -1.64 -25.38 13.79
N GLU A 287 -1.26 -26.33 12.94
CA GLU A 287 -0.38 -27.46 13.31
C GLU A 287 0.99 -26.99 13.81
N ALA A 288 1.54 -25.94 13.18
CA ALA A 288 2.76 -25.28 13.61
C ALA A 288 2.60 -24.47 14.92
N LYS A 289 1.38 -24.42 15.48
CA LYS A 289 1.02 -23.68 16.71
C LYS A 289 1.29 -22.18 16.61
N VAL A 290 1.29 -21.63 15.40
CA VAL A 290 1.41 -20.20 15.16
C VAL A 290 0.02 -19.60 15.24
N LYS A 291 -0.19 -18.64 16.15
CA LYS A 291 -1.51 -18.03 16.33
C LYS A 291 -1.92 -17.21 15.11
N PRO A 292 -3.09 -17.48 14.50
CA PRO A 292 -3.68 -16.61 13.51
C PRO A 292 -3.91 -15.20 14.06
N ASN A 293 -3.80 -14.20 13.20
CA ASN A 293 -4.20 -12.84 13.52
C ASN A 293 -5.30 -12.36 12.56
N HIS A 294 -5.69 -11.10 12.72
CA HIS A 294 -6.64 -10.41 11.87
C HIS A 294 -6.35 -10.55 10.36
N VAL A 295 -5.08 -10.40 9.95
CA VAL A 295 -4.68 -10.50 8.52
C VAL A 295 -4.81 -11.94 8.01
N THR A 296 -4.49 -12.94 8.83
CA THR A 296 -4.71 -14.35 8.48
C THR A 296 -6.18 -14.62 8.13
N PHE A 297 -7.12 -14.16 8.95
CA PHE A 297 -8.54 -14.37 8.71
C PHE A 297 -9.08 -13.58 7.52
N ILE A 298 -8.52 -12.39 7.21
CA ILE A 298 -8.82 -11.72 5.94
C ILE A 298 -8.46 -12.62 4.76
N GLY A 299 -7.27 -13.23 4.76
CA GLY A 299 -6.85 -14.16 3.71
C GLY A 299 -7.79 -15.35 3.57
N VAL A 300 -8.11 -16.02 4.68
CA VAL A 300 -9.03 -17.18 4.71
C VAL A 300 -10.43 -16.82 4.21
N LEU A 301 -11.03 -15.73 4.71
CA LEU A 301 -12.38 -15.33 4.31
C LEU A 301 -12.42 -14.84 2.85
N SER A 302 -11.36 -14.17 2.38
CA SER A 302 -11.23 -13.79 0.96
C SER A 302 -11.13 -15.01 0.06
N ALA A 303 -10.39 -16.05 0.48
CA ALA A 303 -10.31 -17.30 -0.26
C ALA A 303 -11.69 -17.97 -0.39
N CYS A 304 -12.43 -18.03 0.72
CA CYS A 304 -13.82 -18.50 0.72
C CYS A 304 -14.70 -17.64 -0.20
N ALA A 305 -14.60 -16.31 -0.12
CA ALA A 305 -15.36 -15.38 -0.95
C ALA A 305 -15.11 -15.60 -2.45
N HIS A 306 -13.85 -15.75 -2.85
CA HIS A 306 -13.46 -15.92 -4.25
C HIS A 306 -13.83 -17.28 -4.84
N SER A 307 -14.12 -18.28 -3.99
CA SER A 307 -14.52 -19.64 -4.40
C SER A 307 -15.96 -20.00 -4.03
N GLY A 308 -16.72 -19.08 -3.42
CA GLY A 308 -18.12 -19.29 -3.04
C GLY A 308 -18.32 -20.29 -1.90
N LEU A 309 -17.29 -20.52 -1.06
CA LEU A 309 -17.33 -21.48 0.05
C LEU A 309 -18.04 -20.90 1.28
N VAL A 310 -19.37 -20.72 1.19
CA VAL A 310 -20.18 -20.06 2.23
C VAL A 310 -20.11 -20.80 3.57
N SER A 311 -20.21 -22.13 3.57
CA SER A 311 -20.15 -22.94 4.79
C SER A 311 -18.82 -22.77 5.51
N GLU A 312 -17.71 -22.85 4.77
CA GLU A 312 -16.36 -22.66 5.32
C GLU A 312 -16.16 -21.22 5.80
N GLY A 313 -16.62 -20.22 5.04
CA GLY A 313 -16.56 -18.82 5.47
C GLY A 313 -17.26 -18.59 6.81
N ARG A 314 -18.46 -19.15 7.02
CA ARG A 314 -19.16 -19.07 8.32
C ARG A 314 -18.42 -19.83 9.42
N ARG A 315 -17.85 -21.00 9.11
CA ARG A 315 -17.06 -21.79 10.07
C ARG A 315 -15.83 -21.01 10.56
N TYR A 316 -15.06 -20.44 9.63
CA TYR A 316 -13.88 -19.65 9.98
C TYR A 316 -14.22 -18.32 10.63
N TRP A 317 -15.38 -17.72 10.33
CA TRP A 317 -15.89 -16.57 11.08
C TRP A 317 -16.10 -16.91 12.56
N SER A 318 -16.74 -18.03 12.86
CA SER A 318 -16.91 -18.48 14.25
C SER A 318 -15.57 -18.78 14.93
N SER A 319 -14.68 -19.50 14.24
CA SER A 319 -13.32 -19.79 14.74
C SER A 319 -12.54 -18.51 15.07
N MET A 320 -12.60 -17.49 14.22
CA MET A 320 -11.97 -16.19 14.47
C MET A 320 -12.42 -15.56 15.80
N LEU A 321 -13.73 -15.62 16.09
CA LEU A 321 -14.29 -15.12 17.35
C LEU A 321 -13.79 -15.93 18.56
N GLU A 322 -13.64 -17.25 18.41
CA GLU A 322 -13.08 -18.13 19.43
C GLU A 322 -11.60 -17.82 19.73
N PHE A 323 -10.84 -17.38 18.73
CA PHE A 323 -9.48 -16.85 18.91
C PHE A 323 -9.44 -15.47 19.61
N GLY A 324 -10.60 -14.88 19.92
CA GLY A 324 -10.71 -13.57 20.56
C GLY A 324 -10.40 -12.40 19.61
N ILE A 325 -10.45 -12.63 18.30
CA ILE A 325 -10.22 -11.58 17.30
C ILE A 325 -11.54 -10.82 17.09
N VAL A 326 -11.54 -9.55 17.46
CA VAL A 326 -12.68 -8.65 17.24
C VAL A 326 -12.81 -8.37 15.74
N PRO A 327 -13.99 -8.62 15.12
CA PRO A 327 -14.18 -8.35 13.70
C PRO A 327 -13.99 -6.88 13.37
N SER A 328 -13.01 -6.61 12.50
CA SER A 328 -12.78 -5.31 11.88
C SER A 328 -13.72 -5.05 10.69
N MET A 329 -13.70 -3.82 10.17
CA MET A 329 -14.39 -3.44 8.93
C MET A 329 -14.03 -4.32 7.73
N GLU A 330 -12.75 -4.68 7.57
CA GLU A 330 -12.25 -5.49 6.45
C GLU A 330 -12.78 -6.92 6.47
N LEU A 331 -12.87 -7.51 7.67
CA LEU A 331 -13.42 -8.87 7.88
C LEU A 331 -14.92 -8.91 7.56
N TYR A 332 -15.69 -7.91 7.99
CA TYR A 332 -17.09 -7.77 7.56
C TYR A 332 -17.18 -7.61 6.05
N GLY A 333 -16.30 -6.81 5.44
CA GLY A 333 -16.20 -6.66 3.99
C GLY A 333 -16.03 -8.01 3.28
N CYS A 334 -15.16 -8.89 3.78
CA CYS A 334 -14.95 -10.23 3.22
C CYS A 334 -16.21 -11.10 3.31
N MET A 335 -16.94 -11.06 4.44
CA MET A 335 -18.19 -11.81 4.61
C MET A 335 -19.31 -11.28 3.72
N VAL A 336 -19.45 -9.95 3.60
CA VAL A 336 -20.41 -9.32 2.70
C VAL A 336 -20.09 -9.70 1.25
N ASP A 337 -18.82 -9.65 0.85
CA ASP A 337 -18.39 -10.07 -0.49
C ASP A 337 -18.72 -11.54 -0.76
N LEU A 338 -18.41 -12.45 0.17
CA LEU A 338 -18.76 -13.87 0.09
C LEU A 338 -20.27 -14.09 -0.11
N LEU A 339 -21.09 -13.47 0.74
CA LEU A 339 -22.55 -13.62 0.70
C LEU A 339 -23.14 -13.02 -0.59
N CYS A 340 -22.66 -11.83 -1.01
CA CYS A 340 -23.08 -11.20 -2.26
C CYS A 340 -22.72 -12.03 -3.49
N ARG A 341 -21.51 -12.62 -3.56
CA ARG A 341 -21.10 -13.50 -4.66
C ARG A 341 -21.90 -14.79 -4.71
N ALA A 342 -22.27 -15.33 -3.55
CA ALA A 342 -23.12 -16.50 -3.42
C ALA A 342 -24.63 -16.21 -3.60
N SER A 343 -24.99 -14.99 -4.04
CA SER A 343 -26.38 -14.52 -4.21
C SER A 343 -27.22 -14.50 -2.92
N LEU A 344 -26.60 -14.59 -1.74
CA LEU A 344 -27.23 -14.47 -0.42
C LEU A 344 -27.28 -13.01 0.05
N VAL A 345 -27.86 -12.14 -0.78
CA VAL A 345 -27.89 -10.68 -0.53
C VAL A 345 -28.70 -10.31 0.71
N GLU A 346 -29.72 -11.10 1.06
CA GLU A 346 -30.50 -10.90 2.28
C GLU A 346 -29.63 -11.07 3.53
N ASP A 347 -28.88 -12.17 3.62
CA ASP A 347 -27.94 -12.40 4.72
C ASP A 347 -26.85 -11.33 4.77
N ALA A 348 -26.36 -10.89 3.62
CA ALA A 348 -25.37 -9.81 3.53
C ALA A 348 -25.93 -8.50 4.09
N TYR A 349 -27.17 -8.16 3.74
CA TYR A 349 -27.87 -6.98 4.21
C TYR A 349 -28.11 -7.05 5.73
N THR A 350 -28.59 -8.19 6.25
CA THR A 350 -28.76 -8.40 7.70
C THR A 350 -27.43 -8.30 8.45
N LEU A 351 -26.33 -8.82 7.90
CA LEU A 351 -25.00 -8.69 8.51
C LEU A 351 -24.58 -7.22 8.64
N VAL A 352 -24.84 -6.40 7.61
CA VAL A 352 -24.53 -4.96 7.62
C VAL A 352 -25.42 -4.18 8.58
N GLU A 353 -26.67 -4.57 8.78
CA GLU A 353 -27.56 -3.92 9.76
C GLU A 353 -27.23 -4.28 11.20
N THR A 354 -26.70 -5.49 11.44
CA THR A 354 -26.45 -6.03 12.78
C THR A 354 -25.02 -5.86 13.27
N MET A 355 -24.09 -5.39 12.42
CA MET A 355 -22.71 -5.18 12.84
C MET A 355 -22.59 -4.08 13.91
N PRO A 356 -21.71 -4.26 14.92
CA PRO A 356 -21.59 -3.34 16.07
C PRO A 356 -20.84 -2.04 15.75
N ILE A 357 -20.25 -1.96 14.55
CA ILE A 357 -19.47 -0.82 14.05
C ILE A 357 -20.17 -0.22 12.85
N SER A 358 -20.16 1.11 12.71
CA SER A 358 -20.85 1.78 11.59
C SER A 358 -20.22 1.38 10.25
N PRO A 359 -20.99 0.83 9.28
CA PRO A 359 -20.42 0.34 8.02
C PRO A 359 -19.78 1.47 7.21
N ASN A 360 -18.59 1.24 6.69
CA ASN A 360 -17.87 2.20 5.87
C ASN A 360 -18.38 2.18 4.40
N PRO A 361 -17.96 3.15 3.56
CA PRO A 361 -18.36 3.19 2.14
C PRO A 361 -18.00 1.93 1.34
N VAL A 362 -16.93 1.21 1.70
CA VAL A 362 -16.49 0.00 1.00
C VAL A 362 -17.51 -1.14 1.17
N ILE A 363 -18.03 -1.34 2.38
CA ILE A 363 -19.08 -2.34 2.64
C ILE A 363 -20.34 -2.02 1.87
N TRP A 364 -20.81 -0.77 1.91
CA TRP A 364 -22.00 -0.34 1.17
C TRP A 364 -21.83 -0.50 -0.35
N ARG A 365 -20.66 -0.18 -0.91
CA ARG A 365 -20.36 -0.45 -2.32
C ARG A 365 -20.41 -1.93 -2.66
N THR A 366 -19.81 -2.78 -1.81
CA THR A 366 -19.80 -4.24 -2.01
C THR A 366 -21.22 -4.80 -2.02
N LEU A 367 -22.05 -4.36 -1.07
CA LEU A 367 -23.46 -4.74 -0.99
C LEU A 367 -24.26 -4.26 -2.21
N LEU A 368 -24.04 -3.02 -2.67
CA LEU A 368 -24.70 -2.46 -3.86
C LEU A 368 -24.37 -3.25 -5.13
N VAL A 369 -23.11 -3.65 -5.29
CA VAL A 369 -22.67 -4.54 -6.39
C VAL A 369 -23.39 -5.90 -6.31
N GLY A 370 -23.54 -6.46 -5.12
CA GLY A 370 -24.32 -7.68 -4.89
C GLY A 370 -25.79 -7.52 -5.27
N CYS A 371 -26.43 -6.41 -4.87
CA CYS A 371 -27.82 -6.13 -5.20
C CYS A 371 -28.05 -5.98 -6.71
N LYS A 372 -27.08 -5.42 -7.47
CA LYS A 372 -27.14 -5.36 -8.95
C LYS A 372 -27.37 -6.73 -9.57
N LYS A 373 -26.67 -7.77 -9.09
CA LYS A 373 -26.81 -9.13 -9.62
C LYS A 373 -28.20 -9.73 -9.36
N ASN A 374 -28.79 -9.42 -8.20
CA ASN A 374 -30.08 -9.97 -7.78
C ASN A 374 -31.31 -9.11 -8.17
N LYS A 375 -31.11 -7.97 -8.83
CA LYS A 375 -32.17 -7.05 -9.28
C LYS A 375 -33.16 -6.60 -8.18
N ASN A 376 -32.72 -6.53 -6.92
CA ASN A 376 -33.55 -6.06 -5.79
C ASN A 376 -33.53 -4.52 -5.70
N LEU A 377 -34.52 -3.84 -6.30
CA LEU A 377 -34.54 -2.39 -6.44
C LEU A 377 -34.65 -1.66 -5.08
N ASP A 378 -35.59 -2.06 -4.22
CA ASP A 378 -35.91 -1.34 -2.99
C ASP A 378 -34.70 -1.22 -2.06
N LYS A 379 -34.00 -2.33 -1.83
CA LYS A 379 -32.77 -2.32 -1.01
C LYS A 379 -31.62 -1.60 -1.68
N SER A 380 -31.51 -1.70 -3.01
CA SER A 380 -30.44 -1.02 -3.73
C SER A 380 -30.53 0.49 -3.59
N GLU A 381 -31.74 1.05 -3.57
CA GLU A 381 -31.96 2.49 -3.39
C GLU A 381 -31.58 2.94 -1.98
N ILE A 382 -31.95 2.18 -0.95
CA ILE A 382 -31.55 2.45 0.44
C ILE A 382 -30.02 2.44 0.57
N VAL A 383 -29.36 1.39 0.07
CA VAL A 383 -27.91 1.26 0.10
C VAL A 383 -27.23 2.40 -0.66
N ALA A 384 -27.74 2.75 -1.84
CA ALA A 384 -27.20 3.83 -2.65
C ALA A 384 -27.33 5.20 -1.95
N GLN A 385 -28.46 5.46 -1.29
CA GLN A 385 -28.66 6.69 -0.53
C GLN A 385 -27.63 6.80 0.61
N ARG A 386 -27.46 5.73 1.41
CA ARG A 386 -26.46 5.69 2.49
C ARG A 386 -25.05 5.94 1.97
N LEU A 387 -24.69 5.35 0.84
CA LEU A 387 -23.38 5.51 0.23
C LEU A 387 -23.13 6.97 -0.24
N LEU A 388 -24.14 7.62 -0.83
CA LEU A 388 -24.04 9.02 -1.25
C LEU A 388 -24.05 10.00 -0.08
N GLU A 389 -24.68 9.66 1.05
CA GLU A 389 -24.61 10.43 2.30
C GLU A 389 -23.19 10.41 2.90
N LEU A 390 -22.53 9.24 2.88
CA LEU A 390 -21.17 9.08 3.41
C LEU A 390 -20.10 9.73 2.53
N GLU A 391 -20.26 9.65 1.21
CA GLU A 391 -19.29 10.16 0.25
C GLU A 391 -19.96 10.89 -0.92
N PRO A 392 -20.43 12.13 -0.69
CA PRO A 392 -21.15 12.90 -1.70
C PRO A 392 -20.27 13.29 -2.89
N HIS A 393 -18.95 13.30 -2.75
CA HIS A 393 -18.02 13.73 -3.80
C HIS A 393 -17.29 12.58 -4.50
N ASN A 394 -17.65 11.32 -4.22
CA ASN A 394 -16.98 10.17 -4.83
C ASN A 394 -17.68 9.73 -6.13
N ALA A 395 -17.00 9.91 -7.26
CA ALA A 395 -17.46 9.55 -8.60
C ALA A 395 -17.88 8.08 -8.75
N GLU A 396 -17.18 7.16 -8.09
CA GLU A 396 -17.41 5.71 -8.19
C GLU A 396 -18.84 5.35 -7.78
N ASN A 397 -19.36 6.01 -6.74
CA ASN A 397 -20.70 5.77 -6.20
C ASN A 397 -21.79 6.17 -7.21
N TYR A 398 -21.61 7.30 -7.90
CA TYR A 398 -22.53 7.76 -8.95
C TYR A 398 -22.50 6.86 -10.18
N ILE A 399 -21.30 6.42 -10.59
CA ILE A 399 -21.14 5.49 -11.73
C ILE A 399 -21.79 4.15 -11.41
N LEU A 400 -21.55 3.60 -10.21
CA LEU A 400 -22.13 2.34 -9.78
C LEU A 400 -23.67 2.40 -9.74
N LEU A 401 -24.23 3.47 -9.17
CA LEU A 401 -25.67 3.70 -9.11
C LEU A 401 -26.29 3.91 -10.51
N SER A 402 -25.60 4.65 -11.38
CA SER A 402 -26.00 4.80 -12.78
C SER A 402 -26.07 3.44 -13.48
N ASN A 403 -25.05 2.59 -13.31
CA ASN A 403 -24.99 1.28 -13.97
C ASN A 403 -26.02 0.29 -13.38
N LEU A 404 -26.33 0.42 -12.09
CA LEU A 404 -27.43 -0.30 -11.46
C LEU A 404 -28.77 0.08 -12.11
N TYR A 405 -29.11 1.36 -12.19
CA TYR A 405 -30.35 1.81 -12.81
C TYR A 405 -30.45 1.40 -14.28
N ALA A 406 -29.35 1.47 -15.03
CA ALA A 406 -29.28 0.96 -16.40
C ALA A 406 -29.64 -0.53 -16.48
N SER A 407 -29.07 -1.36 -15.59
CA SER A 407 -29.33 -2.82 -15.55
C SER A 407 -30.76 -3.19 -15.16
N MET A 408 -31.49 -2.26 -14.56
CA MET A 408 -32.91 -2.40 -14.17
C MET A 408 -33.85 -1.64 -15.13
N SER A 409 -33.34 -1.15 -16.27
CA SER A 409 -34.09 -0.36 -17.26
C SER A 409 -34.71 0.95 -16.72
N GLN A 410 -34.14 1.51 -15.65
CA GLN A 410 -34.57 2.76 -15.01
C GLN A 410 -33.81 3.97 -15.60
N TRP A 411 -34.05 4.26 -16.89
CA TRP A 411 -33.29 5.27 -17.65
C TRP A 411 -33.41 6.70 -17.11
N GLU A 412 -34.58 7.07 -16.58
CA GLU A 412 -34.80 8.40 -16.00
C GLU A 412 -33.95 8.63 -14.74
N LYS A 413 -33.97 7.66 -13.80
CA LYS A 413 -33.16 7.71 -12.58
C LYS A 413 -31.67 7.71 -12.91
N MET A 414 -31.24 6.91 -13.88
CA MET A 414 -29.86 6.93 -14.38
C MET A 414 -29.45 8.31 -14.88
N SER A 415 -30.28 8.95 -15.71
CA SER A 415 -30.03 10.29 -16.24
C SER A 415 -29.92 11.33 -15.11
N GLN A 416 -30.79 11.25 -14.10
CA GLN A 416 -30.75 12.14 -12.93
C GLN A 416 -29.46 12.01 -12.12
N VAL A 417 -28.98 10.78 -11.89
CA VAL A 417 -27.72 10.54 -11.16
C VAL A 417 -26.52 11.09 -11.93
N ARG A 418 -26.47 10.88 -13.25
CA ARG A 418 -25.41 11.41 -14.11
C ARG A 418 -25.43 12.94 -14.16
N LYS A 419 -26.62 13.54 -14.22
CA LYS A 419 -26.78 14.99 -14.16
C LYS A 419 -26.27 15.55 -12.82
N LYS A 420 -26.66 14.94 -11.70
CA LYS A 420 -26.21 15.34 -10.35
C LYS A 420 -24.68 15.28 -10.22
N MET A 421 -24.05 14.22 -10.73
CA MET A 421 -22.60 14.08 -10.75
C MET A 421 -21.92 15.22 -11.54
N LYS A 422 -22.48 15.57 -12.72
CA LYS A 422 -21.98 16.66 -13.57
C LYS A 422 -22.16 18.04 -12.92
N ASP A 423 -23.33 18.30 -12.36
CA ASP A 423 -23.67 19.58 -11.71
C ASP A 423 -22.77 19.84 -10.48
N MET A 424 -22.33 18.77 -9.81
CA MET A 424 -21.38 18.83 -8.68
C MET A 424 -19.90 18.88 -9.10
N GLY A 425 -19.59 18.88 -10.40
CA GLY A 425 -18.23 18.93 -10.92
C GLY A 425 -17.36 17.71 -10.58
N ILE A 426 -17.99 16.58 -10.27
CA ILE A 426 -17.28 15.36 -9.84
C ILE A 426 -16.64 14.68 -11.05
N LYS A 427 -15.33 14.43 -10.95
CA LYS A 427 -14.54 13.73 -11.98
C LYS A 427 -14.23 12.31 -11.54
N ALA A 428 -14.38 11.36 -12.45
CA ALA A 428 -14.01 9.97 -12.21
C ALA A 428 -12.49 9.82 -12.12
N VAL A 429 -12.04 8.93 -11.23
CA VAL A 429 -10.64 8.48 -11.24
C VAL A 429 -10.42 7.70 -12.53
N PRO A 430 -9.43 8.08 -13.35
CA PRO A 430 -9.16 7.35 -14.58
C PRO A 430 -8.69 5.93 -14.29
N GLY A 431 -9.19 4.98 -15.08
CA GLY A 431 -8.64 3.64 -15.10
C GLY A 431 -7.23 3.66 -15.69
N CYS A 432 -6.27 3.13 -14.93
CA CYS A 432 -4.88 2.98 -15.33
C CYS A 432 -4.51 1.50 -15.28
N SER A 433 -3.91 1.01 -16.36
CA SER A 433 -3.32 -0.33 -16.41
C SER A 433 -1.83 -0.20 -16.67
N SER A 434 -1.03 -0.98 -15.96
CA SER A 434 0.42 -1.00 -16.10
C SER A 434 0.95 -2.36 -16.50
N ILE A 435 2.06 -2.38 -17.23
CA ILE A 435 2.75 -3.57 -17.73
C ILE A 435 4.26 -3.35 -17.63
N GLU A 436 4.98 -4.38 -17.19
CA GLU A 436 6.43 -4.38 -17.20
C GLU A 436 6.97 -4.91 -18.53
N VAL A 437 7.80 -4.12 -19.21
CA VAL A 437 8.56 -4.52 -20.40
C VAL A 437 9.98 -4.00 -20.25
N ASP A 438 10.97 -4.87 -20.49
CA ASP A 438 12.41 -4.54 -20.46
C ASP A 438 12.87 -3.81 -19.17
N GLY A 439 12.27 -4.17 -18.03
CA GLY A 439 12.59 -3.61 -16.72
C GLY A 439 12.07 -2.18 -16.49
N LEU A 440 11.09 -1.74 -17.28
CA LEU A 440 10.34 -0.49 -17.10
C LEU A 440 8.86 -0.80 -16.95
N VAL A 441 8.19 -0.09 -16.05
CA VAL A 441 6.74 -0.17 -15.88
C VAL A 441 6.11 0.91 -16.76
N HIS A 442 5.36 0.48 -17.78
CA HIS A 442 4.61 1.36 -18.67
C HIS A 442 3.17 1.47 -18.18
N GLU A 443 2.67 2.69 -18.06
CA GLU A 443 1.30 2.98 -17.62
C GLU A 443 0.46 3.47 -18.80
N PHE A 444 -0.79 3.02 -18.83
CA PHE A 444 -1.75 3.36 -19.87
C PHE A 444 -3.04 3.87 -19.26
N VAL A 445 -3.48 5.03 -19.72
CA VAL A 445 -4.76 5.65 -19.37
C VAL A 445 -5.54 5.91 -20.66
N MET A 446 -6.85 5.71 -20.61
CA MET A 446 -7.73 5.99 -21.75
C MET A 446 -7.55 7.44 -22.24
N GLY A 447 -7.38 7.62 -23.55
CA GLY A 447 -7.21 8.91 -24.19
C GLY A 447 -5.81 9.53 -24.06
N ASP A 448 -4.92 8.95 -23.25
CA ASP A 448 -3.53 9.36 -23.18
C ASP A 448 -2.72 8.65 -24.28
N TRP A 449 -2.23 9.44 -25.23
CA TRP A 449 -1.42 9.00 -26.36
C TRP A 449 0.00 9.58 -26.32
N SER A 450 0.47 9.97 -25.12
CA SER A 450 1.83 10.49 -24.90
C SER A 450 2.92 9.41 -25.00
N HIS A 451 2.54 8.12 -24.97
CA HIS A 451 3.49 7.02 -25.08
C HIS A 451 4.31 7.12 -26.39
N PRO A 452 5.65 6.96 -26.36
CA PRO A 452 6.50 7.11 -27.55
C PRO A 452 6.09 6.24 -28.75
N GLU A 453 5.52 5.06 -28.45
CA GLU A 453 5.09 4.06 -29.45
C GLU A 453 3.56 4.03 -29.64
N ALA A 454 2.89 5.16 -29.40
CA ALA A 454 1.44 5.27 -29.52
C ALA A 454 0.90 4.84 -30.90
N MET A 455 1.63 5.10 -31.99
CA MET A 455 1.21 4.72 -33.35
C MET A 455 1.15 3.19 -33.52
N ASP A 456 2.21 2.48 -33.11
CA ASP A 456 2.27 1.02 -33.21
C ASP A 456 1.22 0.34 -32.32
N ILE A 457 0.98 0.89 -31.12
CA ILE A 457 -0.07 0.42 -30.22
C ILE A 457 -1.45 0.54 -30.89
N ARG A 458 -1.73 1.64 -31.60
CA ARG A 458 -2.99 1.82 -32.33
C ARG A 458 -3.18 0.80 -33.44
N GLU A 459 -2.12 0.40 -34.12
CA GLU A 459 -2.20 -0.65 -35.14
C GLU A 459 -2.57 -2.01 -34.54
N ILE A 460 -1.95 -2.38 -33.41
CA ILE A 460 -2.29 -3.61 -32.70
C ILE A 460 -3.72 -3.56 -32.16
N LEU A 461 -4.18 -2.44 -31.60
CA LEU A 461 -5.57 -2.28 -31.16
C LEU A 461 -6.56 -2.47 -32.31
N ARG A 462 -6.25 -1.95 -33.51
CA ARG A 462 -7.09 -2.18 -34.70
C ARG A 462 -7.14 -3.65 -35.08
N ASP A 463 -6.04 -4.39 -34.98
CA ASP A 463 -6.05 -5.84 -35.22
C ASP A 463 -6.85 -6.59 -34.16
N ILE A 464 -6.69 -6.25 -32.88
CA ILE A 464 -7.50 -6.78 -31.78
C ILE A 464 -8.99 -6.54 -32.05
N SER A 465 -9.40 -5.31 -32.35
CA SER A 465 -10.79 -4.96 -32.58
C SER A 465 -11.39 -5.72 -33.77
N LYS A 466 -10.62 -5.93 -34.85
CA LYS A 466 -11.05 -6.74 -36.01
C LYS A 466 -11.30 -8.19 -35.62
N ARG A 467 -10.40 -8.82 -34.85
CA ARG A 467 -10.55 -10.21 -34.41
C ARG A 467 -11.72 -10.38 -33.44
N VAL A 468 -11.87 -9.46 -32.50
CA VAL A 468 -13.00 -9.46 -31.54
C VAL A 468 -14.34 -9.36 -32.29
N HIS A 469 -14.44 -8.50 -33.31
CA HIS A 469 -15.62 -8.42 -34.17
C HIS A 469 -15.85 -9.70 -34.98
N ALA A 470 -14.80 -10.33 -35.50
CA ALA A 470 -14.91 -11.57 -36.28
C ALA A 470 -15.47 -12.74 -35.46
N VAL A 471 -15.23 -12.75 -34.15
CA VAL A 471 -15.78 -13.75 -33.20
C VAL A 471 -17.26 -13.44 -32.85
N GLY A 472 -17.78 -12.27 -33.23
CA GLY A 472 -19.16 -11.88 -32.98
C GLY A 472 -19.42 -11.30 -31.60
N HIS A 473 -18.38 -10.85 -30.88
CA HIS A 473 -18.54 -10.18 -29.59
C HIS A 473 -19.31 -8.87 -29.75
N GLN A 474 -20.39 -8.70 -29.00
CA GLN A 474 -21.14 -7.45 -28.93
C GLN A 474 -20.66 -6.63 -27.73
N PRO A 475 -20.14 -5.41 -27.93
CA PRO A 475 -19.67 -4.57 -26.85
C PRO A 475 -20.77 -4.29 -25.80
N GLY A 476 -20.39 -4.27 -24.53
CA GLY A 476 -21.30 -3.91 -23.42
C GLY A 476 -21.60 -2.41 -23.37
N ILE A 477 -22.35 -1.88 -24.35
CA ILE A 477 -22.59 -0.44 -24.53
C ILE A 477 -23.38 0.20 -23.36
N SER A 478 -24.14 -0.60 -22.60
CA SER A 478 -24.97 -0.13 -21.48
C SER A 478 -24.17 0.50 -20.32
N ASP A 479 -22.88 0.17 -20.18
CA ASP A 479 -21.99 0.73 -19.16
C ASP A 479 -21.33 2.06 -19.59
N VAL A 480 -21.52 2.52 -20.84
CA VAL A 480 -20.92 3.75 -21.41
C VAL A 480 -21.89 4.95 -21.33
N LEU A 481 -21.38 6.18 -21.28
CA LEU A 481 -22.18 7.40 -21.14
C LEU A 481 -23.13 7.63 -22.34
N HIS A 482 -24.36 8.10 -22.09
CA HIS A 482 -25.49 8.04 -23.04
C HIS A 482 -25.52 9.13 -24.14
N ASN A 483 -24.51 10.01 -24.21
CA ASN A 483 -24.53 11.19 -25.09
C ASN A 483 -23.54 11.11 -26.26
N VAL A 484 -23.19 9.89 -26.68
CA VAL A 484 -22.18 9.61 -27.69
C VAL A 484 -22.78 8.56 -28.64
N VAL A 485 -22.53 8.64 -29.94
CA VAL A 485 -23.06 7.67 -30.92
C VAL A 485 -22.57 6.26 -30.54
N ASP A 486 -23.32 5.20 -30.83
CA ASP A 486 -22.93 3.84 -30.41
C ASP A 486 -21.53 3.45 -30.94
N GLU A 487 -21.15 3.89 -32.13
CA GLU A 487 -19.77 3.78 -32.65
C GLU A 487 -18.72 4.47 -31.76
N GLU A 488 -19.03 5.63 -31.17
CA GLU A 488 -18.11 6.37 -30.30
C GLU A 488 -18.02 5.71 -28.90
N LYS A 489 -19.08 5.05 -28.45
CA LYS A 489 -19.05 4.24 -27.22
C LYS A 489 -18.23 2.97 -27.40
N GLU A 490 -18.35 2.31 -28.56
CA GLU A 490 -17.54 1.15 -28.92
C GLU A 490 -16.05 1.53 -29.07
N ASN A 491 -15.76 2.68 -29.68
CA ASN A 491 -14.41 3.23 -29.75
C ASN A 491 -13.84 3.54 -28.35
N ALA A 492 -14.64 4.09 -27.44
CA ALA A 492 -14.21 4.32 -26.06
C ALA A 492 -13.88 3.00 -25.33
N LEU A 493 -14.67 1.94 -25.53
CA LEU A 493 -14.38 0.60 -24.97
C LEU A 493 -13.08 0.01 -25.53
N CYS A 494 -12.77 0.27 -26.80
CA CYS A 494 -11.52 -0.17 -27.44
C CYS A 494 -10.27 0.48 -26.84
N GLU A 495 -10.40 1.68 -26.28
CA GLU A 495 -9.31 2.43 -25.65
C GLU A 495 -9.24 2.26 -24.13
N HIS A 496 -9.93 1.25 -23.58
CA HIS A 496 -9.75 0.89 -22.17
C HIS A 496 -8.28 0.58 -21.88
N SER A 497 -7.79 1.08 -20.74
CA SER A 497 -6.38 0.95 -20.34
C SER A 497 -5.85 -0.48 -20.40
N GLU A 498 -6.70 -1.47 -20.11
CA GLU A 498 -6.40 -2.90 -20.15
C GLU A 498 -6.04 -3.31 -21.57
N ARG A 499 -6.83 -2.87 -22.56
CA ARG A 499 -6.60 -3.18 -23.98
C ARG A 499 -5.36 -2.48 -24.50
N LEU A 500 -5.10 -1.24 -24.07
CA LEU A 500 -3.85 -0.52 -24.38
C LEU A 500 -2.64 -1.31 -23.87
N ALA A 501 -2.68 -1.75 -22.61
CA ALA A 501 -1.60 -2.52 -22.00
C ALA A 501 -1.43 -3.91 -22.65
N ILE A 502 -2.53 -4.60 -23.02
CA ILE A 502 -2.48 -5.87 -23.77
C ILE A 502 -1.87 -5.65 -25.15
N ALA A 503 -2.29 -4.61 -25.88
CA ALA A 503 -1.77 -4.28 -27.20
C ALA A 503 -0.28 -3.99 -27.16
N TYR A 504 0.17 -3.19 -26.19
CA TYR A 504 1.60 -2.95 -25.96
C TYR A 504 2.34 -4.25 -25.60
N GLY A 505 1.77 -5.11 -24.75
CA GLY A 505 2.32 -6.43 -24.44
C GLY A 505 2.47 -7.33 -25.66
N LEU A 506 1.49 -7.34 -26.56
CA LEU A 506 1.52 -8.10 -27.82
C LEU A 506 2.56 -7.53 -28.80
N LEU A 507 2.72 -6.21 -28.85
CA LEU A 507 3.73 -5.53 -29.64
C LEU A 507 5.15 -5.91 -29.18
N LYS A 508 5.39 -5.88 -27.88
CA LYS A 508 6.74 -5.99 -27.30
C LYS A 508 7.20 -7.41 -27.00
N THR A 509 6.27 -8.33 -26.80
CA THR A 509 6.62 -9.69 -26.36
C THR A 509 6.12 -10.73 -27.34
N LYS A 510 6.85 -11.83 -27.46
CA LYS A 510 6.46 -12.98 -28.29
C LYS A 510 6.05 -14.17 -27.43
N THR A 511 5.14 -15.00 -27.94
CA THR A 511 4.82 -16.30 -27.36
C THR A 511 6.12 -17.12 -27.22
N PRO A 512 6.36 -17.80 -26.07
CA PRO A 512 5.41 -18.13 -25.00
C PRO A 512 5.39 -17.16 -23.80
N LYS A 513 6.02 -15.97 -23.86
CA LYS A 513 6.04 -15.04 -22.72
C LYS A 513 4.63 -14.54 -22.41
N ALA A 514 4.14 -14.78 -21.19
CA ALA A 514 2.83 -14.28 -20.74
C ALA A 514 2.83 -12.75 -20.60
N ILE A 515 1.69 -12.12 -20.93
CA ILE A 515 1.45 -10.68 -20.72
C ILE A 515 0.91 -10.51 -19.30
N ARG A 516 1.54 -9.65 -18.50
CA ARG A 516 1.15 -9.39 -17.11
C ARG A 516 0.75 -7.94 -16.95
N ILE A 517 -0.46 -7.71 -16.46
CA ILE A 517 -1.05 -6.38 -16.34
C ILE A 517 -1.54 -6.18 -14.91
N VAL A 518 -1.28 -4.99 -14.37
CA VAL A 518 -1.87 -4.54 -13.11
C VAL A 518 -2.86 -3.43 -13.43
N LYS A 519 -4.10 -3.59 -12.97
CA LYS A 519 -5.16 -2.59 -13.10
C LYS A 519 -5.40 -1.92 -11.75
N ASN A 520 -5.43 -0.58 -11.75
CA ASN A 520 -5.68 0.22 -10.56
C ASN A 520 -7.15 0.23 -10.10
N LEU A 521 -8.06 -0.45 -10.80
CA LEU A 521 -9.51 -0.57 -10.54
C LEU A 521 -9.92 -2.03 -10.76
N ARG A 522 -11.17 -2.37 -10.49
CA ARG A 522 -11.73 -3.66 -10.92
C ARG A 522 -11.87 -3.67 -12.45
N VAL A 523 -11.52 -4.77 -13.10
CA VAL A 523 -11.68 -4.92 -14.56
C VAL A 523 -13.17 -4.87 -14.91
N CYS A 524 -13.57 -4.19 -15.99
CA CYS A 524 -14.99 -4.18 -16.39
C CYS A 524 -15.39 -5.49 -17.10
N GLY A 525 -16.69 -5.79 -17.13
CA GLY A 525 -17.21 -7.04 -17.71
C GLY A 525 -16.81 -7.22 -19.17
N ASP A 526 -16.91 -6.15 -19.97
CA ASP A 526 -16.52 -6.16 -21.37
C ASP A 526 -15.02 -6.42 -21.58
N CYS A 527 -14.14 -5.74 -20.81
CA CYS A 527 -12.70 -6.01 -20.87
C CYS A 527 -12.37 -7.45 -20.45
N HIS A 528 -13.08 -8.01 -19.48
CA HIS A 528 -12.88 -9.39 -19.06
C HIS A 528 -13.18 -10.38 -20.21
N GLU A 529 -14.33 -10.23 -20.88
CA GLU A 529 -14.69 -11.08 -22.03
C GLU A 529 -13.77 -10.89 -23.22
N VAL A 530 -13.44 -9.64 -23.56
CA VAL A 530 -12.50 -9.36 -24.66
C VAL A 530 -11.11 -9.93 -24.36
N THR A 531 -10.65 -9.90 -23.11
CA THR A 531 -9.36 -10.51 -22.75
C THR A 531 -9.36 -12.03 -22.93
N LYS A 532 -10.48 -12.72 -22.68
CA LYS A 532 -10.62 -14.15 -23.04
C LYS A 532 -10.43 -14.35 -24.54
N ILE A 533 -11.13 -13.56 -25.36
CA ILE A 533 -11.06 -13.64 -26.82
C ILE A 533 -9.62 -13.40 -27.29
N ILE A 534 -8.96 -12.35 -26.80
CA ILE A 534 -7.57 -12.06 -27.15
C ILE A 534 -6.65 -13.23 -26.76
N SER A 535 -6.83 -13.81 -25.57
CA SER A 535 -6.04 -14.96 -25.14
C SER A 535 -6.15 -16.16 -26.09
N ALA A 536 -7.36 -16.45 -26.59
CA ALA A 536 -7.60 -17.50 -27.57
C ALA A 536 -7.01 -17.17 -28.96
N GLU A 537 -7.36 -16.01 -29.51
CA GLU A 537 -7.02 -15.61 -30.87
C GLU A 537 -5.51 -15.41 -31.07
N TYR A 538 -4.82 -14.89 -30.05
CA TYR A 538 -3.37 -14.67 -30.09
C TYR A 538 -2.58 -15.82 -29.47
N ARG A 539 -3.24 -16.88 -28.97
CA ARG A 539 -2.64 -18.01 -28.24
C ARG A 539 -1.65 -17.52 -27.19
N ARG A 540 -2.13 -16.58 -26.37
CA ARG A 540 -1.30 -15.85 -25.42
C ARG A 540 -1.90 -15.98 -24.02
N GLU A 541 -1.07 -16.40 -23.07
CA GLU A 541 -1.41 -16.30 -21.66
C GLU A 541 -1.39 -14.82 -21.25
N ILE A 542 -2.51 -14.36 -20.69
CA ILE A 542 -2.66 -12.99 -20.18
C ILE A 542 -3.04 -13.10 -18.71
N ILE A 543 -2.29 -12.42 -17.84
CA ILE A 543 -2.55 -12.37 -16.41
C ILE A 543 -2.88 -10.92 -16.07
N VAL A 544 -4.08 -10.68 -15.53
CA VAL A 544 -4.52 -9.35 -15.09
C VAL A 544 -4.76 -9.39 -13.60
N ARG A 545 -4.01 -8.59 -12.84
CA ARG A 545 -4.29 -8.32 -11.43
C ARG A 545 -5.13 -7.06 -11.32
N ASP A 546 -6.35 -7.19 -10.84
CA ASP A 546 -7.18 -6.03 -10.50
C ASP A 546 -7.07 -5.70 -9.00
N ARG A 547 -7.90 -4.78 -8.49
CA ARG A 547 -7.90 -4.42 -7.05
C ARG A 547 -8.26 -5.57 -6.11
N VAL A 548 -8.89 -6.63 -6.61
CA VAL A 548 -9.49 -7.71 -5.81
C VAL A 548 -8.67 -8.99 -5.95
N ARG A 549 -8.32 -9.38 -7.19
CA ARG A 549 -7.68 -10.67 -7.47
C ARG A 549 -6.97 -10.72 -8.82
N PHE A 550 -6.36 -11.87 -9.07
CA PHE A 550 -5.84 -12.26 -10.37
C PHE A 550 -6.90 -12.92 -11.25
N HIS A 551 -6.81 -12.59 -12.53
CA HIS A 551 -7.52 -13.22 -13.63
C HIS A 551 -6.47 -13.76 -14.60
N LYS A 552 -6.34 -15.09 -14.66
CA LYS A 552 -5.43 -15.77 -15.58
C LYS A 552 -6.23 -16.26 -16.78
N PHE A 553 -6.01 -15.63 -17.93
CA PHE A 553 -6.66 -15.93 -19.20
C PHE A 553 -5.78 -16.86 -20.03
N VAL A 554 -6.31 -18.03 -20.37
CA VAL A 554 -5.65 -19.04 -21.19
C VAL A 554 -6.67 -19.64 -22.15
N ASN A 555 -6.41 -19.54 -23.45
CA ASN A 555 -7.22 -20.15 -24.51
C ASN A 555 -8.73 -19.85 -24.38
N GLY A 556 -9.10 -18.59 -24.11
CA GLY A 556 -10.51 -18.19 -24.01
C GLY A 556 -11.17 -18.46 -22.66
N SER A 557 -10.47 -19.07 -21.71
CA SER A 557 -10.96 -19.30 -20.35
C SER A 557 -10.25 -18.40 -19.35
N CYS A 558 -10.92 -18.07 -18.24
CA CYS A 558 -10.33 -17.32 -17.13
C CYS A 558 -10.35 -18.15 -15.84
N SER A 559 -9.30 -18.05 -15.02
CA SER A 559 -9.19 -18.72 -13.71
C SER A 559 -10.35 -18.40 -12.75
N CYS A 560 -11.06 -17.30 -12.97
CA CYS A 560 -12.24 -16.91 -12.21
C CYS A 560 -13.45 -17.82 -12.37
N ARG A 561 -13.53 -18.62 -13.45
CA ARG A 561 -14.73 -19.38 -13.85
C ARG A 561 -16.01 -18.52 -13.88
N ASP A 562 -15.87 -17.25 -14.23
CA ASP A 562 -16.93 -16.22 -14.25
C ASP A 562 -17.59 -15.94 -12.89
N PHE A 563 -17.00 -16.44 -11.81
CA PHE A 563 -17.41 -16.18 -10.44
C PHE A 563 -16.59 -15.02 -9.85
N TRP A 564 -16.82 -13.78 -10.32
CA TRP A 564 -16.20 -12.56 -9.77
C TRP A 564 -17.17 -11.48 -9.31
#